data_AF-A0A2A5ST75-F1
#
_entry.id   AF-A0A2A5ST75-F1
#
_cell.length_a   1.000
_cell.length_b   1.000
_cell.length_c   1.000
_cell.angle_alpha   90.00
_cell.angle_beta   90.00
_cell.angle_gamma   90.00
#
_symmetry.space_group_name_H-M   'P 1'
#
loop_
_entity.id
_entity.type
_entity.pdbx_description
1 polymer ?
#
loop_
_entity_poly.entity_id
_entity_poly.type
_entity_poly.pdbx_seq_one_letter_code
_entity_poly.pdbx_strand_id
1 'polypeptide(L)' 'MKTGDIITLSNGEKATIVSADINTYKHALIVELENHDVRVVDRETLTLAKANPHDNIGNHKKIRKA' A
#
# COMPACT_ATOMS: atom_id res chain seq x y z
N MET A 1 -9.73 1.20 -13.58
CA MET A 1 -8.54 1.26 -12.74
C MET A 1 -7.54 0.26 -13.26
N LYS A 2 -6.43 0.74 -13.81
CA LYS A 2 -5.30 -0.03 -14.31
C LYS A 2 -4.00 0.50 -13.68
N THR A 3 -2.94 -0.28 -13.75
CA THR A 3 -1.60 0.20 -13.38
C THR A 3 -1.25 1.45 -14.18
N GLY A 4 -0.71 2.46 -13.48
CA GLY A 4 -0.36 3.78 -14.00
C GLY A 4 -1.48 4.83 -13.90
N ASP A 5 -2.71 4.46 -13.55
CA ASP A 5 -3.77 5.44 -13.30
C ASP A 5 -3.49 6.21 -11.99
N ILE A 6 -3.78 7.52 -11.98
CA ILE A 6 -3.79 8.33 -10.76
C ILE A 6 -5.23 8.35 -10.22
N ILE A 7 -5.39 8.05 -8.93
CA ILE A 7 -6.67 7.99 -8.24
C ILE A 7 -6.66 8.90 -7.02
N THR A 8 -7.84 9.33 -6.58
CA THR A 8 -8.04 10.02 -5.30
C THR A 8 -8.56 9.02 -4.28
N LEU A 9 -7.83 8.85 -3.19
CA LEU A 9 -8.20 8.00 -2.06
C LEU A 9 -9.35 8.63 -1.27
N SER A 10 -10.00 7.82 -0.43
CA SER A 10 -11.12 8.27 0.43
C SER A 10 -10.75 9.40 1.41
N ASN A 11 -9.46 9.54 1.76
CA ASN A 11 -8.93 10.65 2.57
C ASN A 11 -8.64 11.94 1.76
N GLY A 12 -8.90 11.94 0.45
CA GLY A 12 -8.63 13.07 -0.47
C GLY A 12 -7.22 13.09 -1.06
N GLU A 13 -6.34 12.19 -0.66
CA GLU A 13 -4.97 12.11 -1.15
C GLU A 13 -4.91 11.51 -2.55
N LYS A 14 -3.91 11.92 -3.36
CA LYS A 14 -3.68 11.33 -4.69
C LYS A 14 -2.68 10.19 -4.59
N ALA A 15 -2.93 9.13 -5.35
CA ALA A 15 -2.05 7.98 -5.41
C ALA A 15 -1.98 7.42 -6.83
N THR A 16 -0.84 6.87 -7.20
CA THR A 16 -0.65 6.18 -8.48
C THR A 16 -0.84 4.69 -8.29
N ILE A 17 -1.64 4.04 -9.12
CA ILE A 17 -1.82 2.59 -9.06
C ILE A 17 -0.55 1.91 -9.58
N VAL A 18 0.13 1.14 -8.72
CA VAL A 18 1.30 0.33 -9.09
C VAL A 18 0.87 -1.07 -9.52
N SER A 19 -0.13 -1.64 -8.85
CA SER A 19 -0.71 -2.92 -9.23
C SER A 19 -2.22 -2.94 -9.07
N ALA A 20 -2.90 -3.33 -10.15
CA ALA A 20 -4.34 -3.54 -10.21
C ALA A 20 -4.71 -4.96 -10.65
N ASP A 21 -3.82 -5.92 -10.52
CA ASP A 21 -4.12 -7.31 -10.92
C ASP A 21 -5.22 -7.91 -10.03
N ILE A 22 -6.41 -8.09 -10.62
CA ILE A 22 -7.59 -8.64 -9.96
C ILE A 22 -7.49 -10.15 -9.72
N ASN A 23 -6.67 -10.86 -10.51
CA ASN A 23 -6.48 -12.30 -10.34
C ASN A 23 -5.66 -12.59 -9.08
N THR A 24 -4.68 -11.73 -8.80
CA THR A 24 -3.85 -11.81 -7.60
C THR A 24 -4.52 -11.14 -6.40
N TYR A 25 -5.11 -9.96 -6.59
CA TYR A 25 -5.70 -9.14 -5.54
C TYR A 25 -7.15 -8.80 -5.86
N LYS A 26 -8.06 -9.67 -5.44
CA LYS A 26 -9.50 -9.54 -5.75
C LYS A 26 -10.09 -8.23 -5.21
N HIS A 27 -9.79 -7.91 -3.94
CA HIS A 27 -10.36 -6.77 -3.21
C HIS A 27 -9.34 -5.67 -2.92
N ALA A 28 -8.11 -5.79 -3.40
CA ALA A 28 -7.05 -4.85 -3.08
C ALA A 28 -6.41 -4.24 -4.34
N LEU A 29 -5.91 -3.02 -4.16
CA LEU A 29 -5.06 -2.28 -5.08
C LEU A 29 -3.76 -1.94 -4.37
N ILE A 30 -2.65 -2.00 -5.09
CA ILE A 30 -1.36 -1.48 -4.59
C ILE A 30 -1.16 -0.12 -5.22
N VAL A 31 -0.97 0.90 -4.40
CA VAL A 31 -0.78 2.27 -4.83
C VAL A 31 0.50 2.85 -4.23
N GLU A 32 1.09 3.80 -4.93
CA GLU A 32 2.19 4.64 -4.46
C GLU A 32 1.63 6.03 -4.18
N LEU A 33 1.82 6.50 -2.95
CA LEU A 33 1.43 7.85 -2.51
C LEU A 33 2.45 8.89 -3.01
N GLU A 34 2.13 10.18 -2.88
CA GLU A 34 3.05 11.27 -3.28
C GLU A 34 4.39 11.27 -2.53
N ASN A 35 4.42 10.69 -1.32
CA ASN A 35 5.64 10.52 -0.52
C ASN A 35 6.46 9.26 -0.89
N HIS A 36 6.14 8.60 -2.01
CA HIS A 36 6.73 7.34 -2.46
C HIS A 36 6.51 6.13 -1.53
N ASP A 37 5.60 6.24 -0.55
CA ASP A 37 5.19 5.11 0.29
C ASP A 37 4.22 4.22 -0.50
N VAL A 38 4.49 2.92 -0.52
CA VAL A 38 3.66 1.94 -1.23
C VAL A 38 2.70 1.30 -0.25
N ARG A 39 1.41 1.46 -0.51
CA ARG A 39 0.35 0.99 0.38
C ARG A 39 -0.67 0.12 -0.33
N VAL A 40 -1.30 -0.74 0.46
CA VAL A 40 -2.44 -1.54 0.04
C VAL A 40 -3.72 -0.79 0.37
N VAL A 41 -4.59 -0.68 -0.62
CA VAL A 41 -5.87 0.04 -0.56
C VAL A 41 -6.98 -0.93 -0.92
N ASP A 42 -8.10 -0.83 -0.21
CA ASP A 42 -9.31 -1.55 -0.57
C ASP A 42 -9.87 -1.02 -1.90
N ARG A 43 -10.15 -1.92 -2.85
CA ARG A 43 -10.55 -1.55 -4.22
C ARG A 43 -11.92 -0.87 -4.29
N GLU A 44 -12.86 -1.25 -3.42
CA GLU A 44 -14.24 -0.75 -3.48
C GLU A 44 -14.38 0.59 -2.76
N THR A 45 -13.75 0.71 -1.59
CA THR A 45 -13.87 1.88 -0.72
C THR A 45 -12.75 2.89 -0.90
N LEU A 46 -11.65 2.51 -1.56
CA LEU A 46 -10.44 3.34 -1.69
C LEU A 46 -9.90 3.80 -0.34
N THR A 47 -10.06 2.95 0.68
CA THR A 47 -9.55 3.17 2.03
C THR A 47 -8.20 2.48 2.20
N LEU A 48 -7.28 3.17 2.85
CA LEU A 48 -5.99 2.58 3.21
C LEU A 48 -6.22 1.44 4.20
N ALA A 49 -5.65 0.27 3.91
CA ALA A 49 -5.60 -0.80 4.89
C ALA A 49 -4.91 -0.25 6.15
N LYS A 50 -5.49 -0.53 7.33
CA LYS A 50 -4.85 -0.18 8.59
C LYS A 50 -3.47 -0.84 8.60
N ALA A 51 -2.43 -0.03 8.64
CA ALA A 51 -1.11 -0.52 9.00
C ALA A 51 -1.24 -1.00 10.45
N ASN A 52 -1.47 -2.28 10.65
CA ASN A 52 -1.25 -2.88 11.96
C ASN A 52 0.27 -2.94 12.10
N PRO A 53 0.91 -2.07 12.91
CA PRO A 53 2.31 -2.28 13.22
C PRO A 53 2.38 -3.67 13.85
N HIS A 54 3.01 -4.61 13.17
CA HIS A 54 3.50 -5.78 13.86
C HIS A 54 4.63 -5.27 14.76
N ASP A 55 4.46 -5.35 16.08
CA ASP A 55 5.48 -5.01 17.10
C ASP A 55 6.75 -5.89 17.02
N ASN A 56 6.95 -6.63 15.91
CA ASN A 56 8.08 -7.51 15.68
C ASN A 56 9.39 -6.78 15.35
N ILE A 57 9.44 -5.44 15.45
CA ILE A 57 10.70 -4.68 15.35
C ILE A 57 11.67 -5.08 16.49
N GLY A 58 11.15 -5.61 17.61
CA GLY A 58 11.99 -6.11 18.71
C GLY A 58 12.81 -7.38 18.41
N ASN A 59 12.43 -8.18 17.41
CA ASN A 59 13.04 -9.49 17.16
C ASN A 59 13.95 -9.56 15.92
N HIS A 60 14.15 -8.45 15.21
CA HIS A 60 15.21 -8.41 14.21
C HIS A 60 16.57 -8.35 14.91
N LYS A 61 17.26 -9.50 14.91
CA LYS A 61 18.66 -9.64 15.33
C LYS A 61 19.47 -8.53 14.66
N LYS A 62 19.88 -7.51 15.44
CA LYS A 62 20.77 -6.45 14.97
C LYS A 62 22.00 -7.12 14.35
N ILE A 63 22.16 -6.99 13.04
CA ILE A 63 23.38 -7.43 12.36
C ILE A 63 24.48 -6.51 12.89
N ARG A 64 25.36 -7.03 13.76
CA ARG A 64 26.56 -6.31 14.17
C ARG A 64 27.41 -6.12 12.91
N LYS A 65 27.72 -4.86 12.57
CA LYS A 65 28.74 -4.56 11.56
C LYS A 65 30.07 -5.13 12.07
N ALA A 66 30.73 -5.91 11.21
CA ALA A 66 32.09 -6.39 11.40
C ALA A 66 33.09 -5.23 11.31
#